data_AF-A0A7C8M0H8-F1
#
_entry.id   AF-A0A7C8M0H8-F1
#
_cell.length_a   1.000
_cell.length_b   1.000
_cell.length_c   1.000
_cell.angle_alpha   90.00
_cell.angle_beta   90.00
_cell.angle_gamma   90.00
#
_symmetry.space_group_name_H-M   'P 1'
#
loop_
_entity.id
_entity.type
_entity.pdbx_description
1 polymer ?
#
loop_
_entity_poly.entity_id
_entity_poly.type
_entity_poly.pdbx_seq_one_letter_code
_entity_poly.pdbx_strand_id
1 'polypeptide(L)'
;MRYLLLIFLLSYAVPTYAGTFGTQDVDSSVDWKHKCSKPQKPSFTVSDVDSYNSAVKDFNAYVSEIESYINCVNREANSDAQDLANAVQKGAQRAVDDVSSALESAKSDLESKKSIIK
;
A
#
# COMPACT_ATOMS: atom_id res chain seq x y z
N MET A 1 -42.92 22.14 9.67
CA MET A 1 -41.82 21.44 10.37
C MET A 1 -41.57 20.05 9.78
N ARG A 2 -41.24 19.93 8.49
CA ARG A 2 -40.91 18.64 7.84
C ARG A 2 -39.54 18.62 7.16
N TYR A 3 -38.92 19.79 6.98
CA TYR A 3 -37.60 19.94 6.35
C TYR A 3 -36.42 19.93 7.34
N LEU A 4 -36.68 20.00 8.65
CA LEU A 4 -35.65 20.03 9.69
C LEU A 4 -34.99 18.65 9.93
N LEU A 5 -35.64 17.57 9.49
CA LEU A 5 -35.13 16.19 9.63
C LEU A 5 -34.17 15.78 8.51
N LEU A 6 -34.12 16.52 7.39
CA LEU A 6 -33.25 16.20 6.25
C LEU A 6 -31.85 16.83 6.36
N ILE A 7 -31.68 17.86 7.20
CA ILE A 7 -30.39 18.55 7.35
C ILE A 7 -29.46 17.79 8.31
N PHE A 8 -29.99 16.94 9.20
CA PHE A 8 -29.17 16.22 10.19
C PHE A 8 -28.46 14.97 9.64
N LEU A 9 -28.80 14.52 8.43
CA LEU A 9 -28.18 13.33 7.80
C LEU A 9 -26.92 13.65 6.99
N LEU A 10 -26.57 14.93 6.78
CA LEU A 10 -25.43 15.36 5.96
C LEU A 10 -24.15 15.65 6.75
N SER A 11 -24.15 15.45 8.08
CA SER A 11 -23.04 15.89 8.96
C SER A 11 -22.02 14.80 9.33
N TYR A 12 -22.17 13.56 8.85
CA TYR A 12 -21.19 12.48 9.11
C TYR A 12 -20.23 12.25 7.95
N ALA A 13 -19.75 13.32 7.32
CA ALA A 13 -18.52 13.24 6.53
C ALA A 13 -17.34 13.14 7.50
N VAL A 14 -17.09 11.93 8.02
CA VAL A 14 -15.86 11.63 8.75
C VAL A 14 -14.71 11.81 7.76
N PRO A 15 -13.71 12.66 8.05
CA PRO A 15 -12.55 12.81 7.19
C PRO A 15 -11.89 11.45 7.03
N THR A 16 -11.79 10.97 5.80
CA THR A 16 -11.00 9.78 5.49
C THR A 16 -9.53 10.18 5.66
N TYR A 17 -8.97 9.91 6.83
CA TYR A 17 -7.53 9.98 7.02
C TYR A 17 -6.90 8.94 6.09
N ALA A 18 -6.15 9.40 5.10
CA ALA A 18 -5.16 8.56 4.45
C ALA A 18 -4.21 8.11 5.56
N GLY A 19 -4.28 6.82 5.92
CA GLY A 19 -3.51 6.28 7.04
C GLY A 19 -2.01 6.43 6.81
N THR A 20 -1.25 6.38 7.89
CA THR A 20 0.21 6.32 7.82
C THR A 20 0.67 4.88 7.61
N PHE A 21 1.69 4.67 6.78
CA PHE A 21 2.35 3.36 6.64
C PHE A 21 3.82 3.52 7.02
N GLY A 22 4.22 2.89 8.14
CA GLY A 22 5.53 3.13 8.73
C GLY A 22 5.64 4.56 9.29
N THR A 23 6.60 5.34 8.78
CA THR A 23 6.83 6.74 9.19
C THR A 23 6.43 7.76 8.11
N GLN A 24 5.75 7.33 7.04
CA GLN A 24 5.38 8.20 5.93
C GLN A 24 3.87 8.32 5.79
N ASP A 25 3.42 9.54 5.50
CA ASP A 25 2.07 9.82 5.02
C ASP A 25 1.98 9.33 3.58
N VAL A 26 0.95 8.53 3.29
CA VAL A 26 0.71 8.00 1.95
C VAL A 26 -0.13 9.01 1.17
N ASP A 27 0.50 9.80 0.30
CA ASP A 27 -0.17 10.70 -0.64
C ASP A 27 0.17 10.36 -2.11
N SER A 28 -0.40 11.12 -3.05
CA SER A 28 -0.19 10.90 -4.49
C SER A 28 1.22 11.24 -5.00
N SER A 29 2.10 11.77 -4.15
CA SER A 29 3.46 12.21 -4.48
C SER A 29 4.54 11.22 -4.01
N VAL A 30 4.18 10.13 -3.34
CA VAL A 30 5.13 9.12 -2.90
C VAL A 30 5.62 8.27 -4.07
N ASP A 31 6.84 8.56 -4.52
CA ASP A 31 7.56 7.71 -5.47
C ASP A 31 7.96 6.39 -4.80
N TRP A 32 7.42 5.27 -5.31
CA TRP A 32 7.84 3.95 -4.88
C TRP A 32 9.34 3.72 -5.16
N LYS A 33 10.07 3.24 -4.15
CA LYS A 33 11.50 2.97 -4.22
C LYS A 33 11.74 1.46 -4.15
N HIS A 34 12.50 0.93 -5.11
CA HIS A 34 12.95 -0.46 -5.12
C HIS A 34 14.47 -0.54 -4.95
N LYS A 35 14.98 -1.71 -4.56
CA LYS A 35 16.42 -1.96 -4.37
C LYS A 35 17.09 -2.60 -5.58
N CYS A 36 16.31 -2.94 -6.60
CA CYS A 36 16.81 -3.55 -7.82
C CYS A 36 17.70 -2.60 -8.64
N SER A 37 18.90 -3.05 -9.03
CA SER A 37 19.83 -2.28 -9.85
C SER A 37 19.52 -2.46 -11.33
N LYS A 38 19.21 -1.36 -12.02
CA LYS A 38 18.96 -1.38 -13.46
C LYS A 38 20.28 -1.64 -14.21
N PRO A 39 20.36 -2.67 -15.06
CA PRO A 39 21.57 -2.93 -15.82
C PRO A 39 21.82 -1.81 -16.83
N GLN A 40 23.10 -1.56 -17.11
CA GLN A 40 23.50 -0.53 -18.05
C GLN A 40 23.40 -1.08 -19.47
N LYS A 41 22.76 -0.31 -20.37
CA LYS A 41 22.72 -0.66 -21.79
C LYS A 41 24.14 -0.74 -22.35
N PRO A 42 24.54 -1.85 -23.00
CA PRO A 42 25.84 -1.95 -23.63
C PRO A 42 25.93 -0.99 -24.82
N SER A 43 27.13 -0.46 -25.04
CA SER A 43 27.46 0.35 -26.22
C SER A 43 28.41 -0.45 -27.09
N PHE A 44 28.15 -0.50 -28.39
CA PHE A 44 28.96 -1.26 -29.34
C PHE A 44 29.12 -0.48 -30.65
N THR A 45 30.29 -0.67 -31.27
CA THR A 45 30.60 -0.22 -32.62
C THR A 45 30.92 -1.47 -33.43
N VAL A 46 30.27 -1.64 -34.58
CA VAL A 46 30.45 -2.80 -35.44
C VAL A 46 31.19 -2.38 -36.70
N SER A 47 32.38 -2.93 -36.91
CA SER A 47 33.26 -2.66 -38.06
C SER A 47 33.52 -3.90 -38.92
N ASP A 48 33.29 -5.08 -38.36
CA ASP A 48 33.63 -6.38 -38.94
C ASP A 48 32.78 -7.49 -38.28
N VAL A 49 32.99 -8.73 -38.73
CA VAL A 49 32.24 -9.89 -38.26
C VAL A 49 32.52 -10.20 -36.79
N ASP A 50 33.75 -9.98 -36.31
CA ASP A 50 34.12 -10.30 -34.93
C ASP A 50 33.52 -9.30 -33.94
N SER A 51 33.56 -8.01 -34.26
CA SER A 51 32.90 -6.94 -33.50
C SER A 51 31.38 -7.10 -33.49
N TYR A 52 30.78 -7.57 -34.60
CA TYR A 52 29.36 -7.94 -34.63
C TYR A 52 29.05 -9.09 -33.66
N ASN A 53 29.81 -10.18 -33.74
CA ASN A 53 29.61 -11.34 -32.87
C ASN A 53 29.79 -11.00 -31.38
N SER A 54 30.75 -10.13 -31.06
CA SER A 54 30.93 -9.61 -29.70
C SER A 54 29.74 -8.78 -29.25
N ALA A 55 29.26 -7.85 -30.09
CA ALA A 55 28.09 -7.03 -29.78
C ALA A 55 26.83 -7.88 -29.53
N VAL A 56 26.63 -8.95 -30.31
CA VAL A 56 25.53 -9.90 -30.09
C VAL A 56 25.66 -10.61 -28.74
N LYS A 57 26.87 -11.04 -28.37
CA LYS A 57 27.11 -11.67 -27.07
C LYS A 57 26.80 -10.72 -25.91
N ASP A 58 27.29 -9.49 -25.98
CA ASP A 58 27.07 -8.48 -24.94
C ASP A 58 25.59 -8.07 -24.85
N PHE A 59 24.91 -7.97 -25.99
CA PHE A 59 23.48 -7.72 -26.02
C PHE A 59 22.68 -8.87 -25.37
N ASN A 60 23.03 -10.12 -25.67
CA ASN A 60 22.36 -11.28 -25.07
C ASN A 60 22.59 -11.33 -23.55
N ALA A 61 23.78 -10.99 -23.08
CA ALA A 61 24.07 -10.85 -21.65
C ALA A 61 23.19 -9.76 -21.02
N TYR A 62 23.12 -8.58 -21.65
CA TYR A 62 22.26 -7.49 -21.19
C TYR A 62 20.78 -7.87 -21.14
N VAL A 63 20.28 -8.65 -22.10
CA VAL A 63 18.89 -9.16 -22.06
C VAL A 63 18.67 -10.04 -20.83
N SER A 64 19.59 -10.95 -20.53
CA SER A 64 19.50 -11.80 -19.32
C SER A 64 19.56 -10.99 -18.02
N GLU A 65 20.38 -9.93 -17.97
CA GLU A 65 20.42 -9.01 -16.84
C GLU A 65 19.11 -8.22 -16.70
N ILE A 66 18.49 -7.81 -17.81
CA ILE A 66 17.19 -7.14 -17.81
C ILE A 66 16.08 -8.06 -17.28
N GLU A 67 16.06 -9.33 -17.69
CA GLU A 67 15.12 -10.32 -17.15
C GLU A 67 15.29 -10.47 -15.63
N SER A 68 16.53 -10.54 -15.16
CA SER A 68 16.85 -10.58 -13.73
C SER A 68 16.37 -9.33 -12.98
N TYR A 69 16.57 -8.15 -13.59
CA TYR A 69 16.08 -6.88 -13.05
C TYR A 69 14.55 -6.84 -12.96
N ILE A 70 13.83 -7.23 -14.03
CA ILE A 70 12.36 -7.29 -14.04
C ILE A 70 11.84 -8.25 -12.97
N ASN A 71 12.45 -9.42 -12.83
CA ASN A 71 12.07 -10.39 -11.81
C ASN A 71 12.28 -9.86 -10.39
N CYS A 72 13.38 -9.13 -10.16
CA CYS A 72 13.62 -8.44 -8.89
C CYS A 72 12.50 -7.42 -8.60
N VAL A 73 12.22 -6.52 -9.55
CA VAL A 73 11.22 -5.45 -9.40
C VAL A 73 9.85 -6.04 -9.12
N ASN A 74 9.43 -7.06 -9.88
CA ASN A 74 8.14 -7.72 -9.69
C ASN A 74 8.03 -8.40 -8.32
N ARG A 75 9.10 -9.03 -7.83
CA ARG A 75 9.09 -9.67 -6.51
C ARG A 75 8.96 -8.63 -5.40
N GLU A 76 9.71 -7.54 -5.46
CA GLU A 76 9.63 -6.45 -4.47
C GLU A 76 8.25 -5.80 -4.48
N ALA A 77 7.73 -5.43 -5.66
CA ALA A 77 6.41 -4.82 -5.77
C ALA A 77 5.29 -5.71 -5.21
N ASN A 78 5.33 -7.02 -5.49
CA ASN A 78 4.34 -7.96 -4.96
C ASN A 78 4.46 -8.14 -3.45
N SER A 79 5.67 -8.17 -2.90
CA SER A 79 5.90 -8.23 -1.44
C SER A 79 5.34 -6.99 -0.76
N ASP A 80 5.70 -5.81 -1.26
CA ASP A 80 5.27 -4.53 -0.68
C ASP A 80 3.75 -4.37 -0.73
N ALA A 81 3.12 -4.78 -1.84
CA ALA A 81 1.67 -4.75 -1.99
C ALA A 81 0.96 -5.70 -1.00
N GLN A 82 1.52 -6.89 -0.77
CA GLN A 82 0.99 -7.83 0.23
C GLN A 82 1.17 -7.31 1.65
N ASP A 83 2.32 -6.73 1.97
CA ASP A 83 2.60 -6.14 3.28
C ASP A 83 1.65 -4.97 3.57
N LEU A 84 1.42 -4.10 2.59
CA LEU A 84 0.44 -3.02 2.69
C LEU A 84 -0.98 -3.55 2.91
N ALA A 85 -1.43 -4.52 2.10
CA ALA A 85 -2.75 -5.13 2.25
C ALA A 85 -2.94 -5.74 3.66
N ASN A 86 -1.93 -6.46 4.15
CA ASN A 86 -1.93 -7.05 5.48
C ASN A 86 -1.98 -5.98 6.59
N ALA A 87 -1.24 -4.88 6.43
CA ALA A 87 -1.26 -3.78 7.40
C ALA A 87 -2.64 -3.10 7.44
N VAL A 88 -3.25 -2.84 6.27
CA VAL A 88 -4.60 -2.28 6.18
C VAL A 88 -5.62 -3.21 6.83
N GLN A 89 -5.57 -4.51 6.55
CA GLN A 89 -6.48 -5.49 7.16
C GLN A 89 -6.34 -5.53 8.68
N LYS A 90 -5.11 -5.56 9.21
CA LYS A 90 -4.85 -5.52 10.65
C LYS A 90 -5.30 -4.21 11.29
N GLY A 91 -5.10 -3.08 10.62
CA GLY A 91 -5.57 -1.76 11.07
C GLY A 91 -7.08 -1.70 11.16
N ALA A 92 -7.79 -2.18 10.12
CA ALA A 92 -9.24 -2.25 10.09
C ALA A 92 -9.79 -3.17 11.20
N GLN A 93 -9.18 -4.34 11.41
CA GLN A 93 -9.61 -5.25 12.48
C GLN A 93 -9.45 -4.62 13.86
N ARG A 94 -8.32 -3.94 14.14
CA ARG A 94 -8.12 -3.23 15.41
C ARG A 94 -9.17 -2.15 15.62
N ALA A 95 -9.47 -1.37 14.59
CA ALA A 95 -10.50 -0.34 14.69
C ALA A 95 -11.89 -0.95 15.00
N VAL A 96 -12.21 -2.10 14.40
CA VAL A 96 -13.44 -2.84 14.73
C VAL A 96 -13.42 -3.31 16.19
N ASP A 97 -12.33 -3.91 16.65
CA ASP A 97 -12.19 -4.43 18.01
C ASP A 97 -12.30 -3.31 19.07
N ASP A 98 -11.72 -2.14 18.78
CA ASP A 98 -11.79 -0.95 19.64
C ASP A 98 -13.24 -0.44 19.76
N VAL A 99 -13.94 -0.32 18.62
CA VAL A 99 -15.35 0.10 18.60
C VAL A 99 -16.25 -0.91 19.31
N SER A 100 -16.04 -2.21 19.08
CA SER A 100 -16.78 -3.27 19.78
C SER A 100 -16.55 -3.22 21.29
N SER A 101 -15.32 -3.02 21.74
CA SER A 101 -14.98 -2.90 23.17
C SER A 101 -15.62 -1.67 23.82
N ALA A 102 -15.62 -0.53 23.11
CA ALA A 102 -16.29 0.69 23.56
C ALA A 102 -17.82 0.50 23.65
N LEU A 103 -18.41 -0.22 22.69
CA LEU A 103 -19.84 -0.51 22.66
C LEU A 103 -20.26 -1.39 23.85
N GLU A 104 -19.53 -2.47 24.13
CA GLU A 104 -19.82 -3.35 25.26
C GLU A 104 -19.65 -2.61 26.60
N SER A 105 -18.63 -1.75 26.72
CA SER A 105 -18.45 -0.90 27.91
C SER A 105 -19.63 0.06 28.10
N ALA A 106 -20.06 0.74 27.05
CA ALA A 106 -21.21 1.65 27.10
C ALA A 106 -22.52 0.92 27.43
N LYS A 107 -22.71 -0.30 26.91
CA LYS A 107 -23.86 -1.15 27.22
C LYS A 107 -23.87 -1.54 28.70
N SER A 108 -22.73 -1.99 29.24
CA SER A 108 -22.57 -2.33 30.66
C SER A 108 -22.92 -1.14 31.57
N ASP A 109 -22.44 0.06 31.23
CA ASP A 109 -22.75 1.28 31.98
C ASP A 109 -24.25 1.62 31.99
N LEU A 110 -24.94 1.44 30.86
CA LEU A 110 -26.38 1.65 30.75
C LEU A 110 -27.17 0.62 31.58
N GLU A 111 -26.78 -0.65 31.54
CA GLU A 111 -27.42 -1.72 32.32
C GLU A 111 -27.25 -1.50 33.82
N SER A 112 -26.04 -1.09 34.25
CA SER A 112 -25.76 -0.70 35.64
C SER A 112 -26.65 0.45 36.09
N LYS A 113 -26.71 1.56 35.35
CA LYS A 113 -27.56 2.71 35.69
C LYS A 113 -29.05 2.36 35.73
N LYS A 114 -29.53 1.50 34.83
CA LYS A 114 -30.92 1.04 34.82
C LYS A 114 -31.32 0.30 36.11
N SER A 115 -30.39 -0.44 36.72
CA SER A 115 -30.64 -1.17 37.98
C SER A 115 -30.78 -0.26 39.21
N ILE A 116 -30.18 0.93 39.17
CA ILE A 116 -30.22 1.91 40.28
C ILE A 116 -31.54 2.71 40.30
N ILE A 117 -32.19 2.85 39.14
CA ILE A 117 -33.42 3.65 38.98
C ILE A 117 -34.69 2.83 39.29
N LYS A 118 -34.56 1.50 39.45
CA LYS A 118 -35.65 0.62 39.89
C LYS A 118 -35.72 0.53 41.41
#